data_AF-A0A383AQU6-F1
#
_entry.id   AF-A0A383AQU6-F1
#
_cell.length_a   1.000
_cell.length_b   1.000
_cell.length_c   1.000
_cell.angle_alpha   90.00
_cell.angle_beta   90.00
_cell.angle_gamma   90.00
#
_symmetry.space_group_name_H-M   'P 1'
#
loop_
_entity.id
_entity.type
_entity.pdbx_description
1 polymer ?
#
loop_
_entity_poly.entity_id
_entity_poly.type
_entity_poly.pdbx_seq_one_letter_code
_entity_poly.pdbx_strand_id
1 'polypeptide(L)' 'MLLVGCGTTQSPEPPTAKAPDISIHDAVEKGNIEAVKQHIAAGTDVNAKGGVIGGTPLHGAVTFGHKEIVELL' A
#
# COMPACT_ATOMS: atom_id res chain seq x y z
N MET A 1 -18.04 -36.45 -2.02
CA MET A 1 -17.07 -35.93 -2.99
C MET A 1 -16.94 -34.43 -2.79
N LEU A 2 -15.80 -34.00 -2.25
CA LEU A 2 -15.45 -32.59 -2.02
C LEU A 2 -14.81 -32.02 -3.30
N LEU A 3 -15.51 -31.13 -3.99
CA LEU A 3 -15.01 -30.19 -4.99
C LEU A 3 -16.14 -29.15 -5.10
N VAL A 4 -15.93 -27.84 -4.91
CA VAL A 4 -15.03 -26.99 -5.69
C VAL A 4 -14.61 -25.81 -4.80
N GLY A 5 -13.30 -25.58 -4.71
CA GLY A 5 -12.75 -24.32 -4.25
C GLY A 5 -12.87 -23.28 -5.37
N CYS A 6 -13.46 -22.13 -5.07
CA CYS A 6 -13.22 -20.91 -5.81
C CYS A 6 -12.38 -20.00 -4.93
N GLY A 7 -11.08 -20.31 -4.86
CA GLY A 7 -10.11 -19.29 -4.50
C GLY A 7 -10.11 -18.28 -5.64
N THR A 8 -10.63 -17.08 -5.39
CA THR A 8 -10.39 -15.94 -6.26
C THR A 8 -8.91 -15.62 -6.17
N THR A 9 -8.11 -16.35 -6.95
CA THR A 9 -6.74 -15.98 -7.26
C THR A 9 -6.83 -14.74 -8.14
N GLN A 10 -6.94 -13.59 -7.50
CA GLN A 10 -6.60 -12.34 -8.14
C GLN A 10 -5.08 -12.39 -8.33
N SER A 11 -4.65 -13.01 -9.43
CA SER A 11 -3.30 -12.87 -9.92
C SER A 11 -3.16 -11.40 -10.31
N PRO A 12 -2.31 -10.60 -9.65
CA PRO A 12 -2.09 -9.25 -10.12
C PRO A 12 -1.44 -9.38 -11.51
N GLU A 13 -2.07 -8.73 -12.48
CA GLU A 13 -1.57 -8.59 -13.83
C GLU A 13 -0.13 -8.00 -13.81
N PRO A 14 0.71 -8.29 -14.83
CA PRO A 14 2.09 -7.83 -14.88
C PRO A 14 2.20 -6.29 -14.79
N PRO A 15 3.28 -5.76 -14.18
CA PRO A 15 3.31 -4.40 -13.64
C PRO A 15 3.52 -3.36 -14.72
N THR A 16 2.42 -2.83 -15.24
CA THR A 16 2.40 -1.54 -15.98
C THR A 16 1.57 -0.48 -15.25
N ALA A 17 1.18 -0.72 -13.99
CA ALA A 17 0.50 0.26 -13.18
C ALA A 17 1.50 1.35 -12.76
N LYS A 18 1.50 2.47 -13.50
CA LYS A 18 2.14 3.72 -13.09
C LYS A 18 1.79 3.97 -11.62
N ALA A 19 2.78 4.28 -10.78
CA ALA A 19 2.52 4.69 -9.40
C ALA A 19 1.49 5.84 -9.38
N PRO A 20 0.57 5.85 -8.40
CA PRO A 20 -0.43 6.91 -8.33
C PRO A 20 0.24 8.27 -8.14
N ASP A 21 -0.43 9.35 -8.57
CA ASP A 21 0.16 10.71 -8.52
C ASP A 21 0.26 11.27 -7.09
N ILE A 22 -0.45 10.67 -6.12
CA ILE A 22 -0.28 10.93 -4.69
C ILE A 22 1.01 10.25 -4.20
N SER A 23 1.74 10.87 -3.28
CA SER A 23 2.90 10.21 -2.67
C SER A 23 2.47 9.11 -1.70
N ILE A 24 3.30 8.09 -1.48
CA ILE A 24 2.98 7.05 -0.49
C ILE A 24 2.87 7.63 0.93
N HIS A 25 3.59 8.71 1.24
CA HIS A 25 3.48 9.41 2.53
C HIS A 25 2.11 10.08 2.69
N ASP A 26 1.63 10.79 1.67
CA ASP A 26 0.32 11.44 1.72
C ASP A 26 -0.82 10.42 1.67
N ALA A 27 -0.64 9.32 0.93
CA ALA A 27 -1.59 8.22 0.89
C ALA A 27 -1.77 7.61 2.28
N VAL A 28 -0.65 7.36 2.99
CA VAL A 28 -0.66 6.91 4.38
C VAL A 28 -1.33 7.94 5.28
N GLU A 29 -0.92 9.22 5.25
CA GLU A 29 -1.48 10.26 6.12
C GLU A 29 -3.01 10.35 5.97
N LYS A 30 -3.50 10.32 4.72
CA LYS A 30 -4.93 10.38 4.39
C LYS A 30 -5.68 9.08 4.67
N GLY A 31 -5.01 7.98 5.04
CA GLY A 31 -5.66 6.67 5.20
C GLY A 31 -6.14 6.06 3.87
N ASN A 32 -5.56 6.45 2.74
CA ASN A 32 -5.95 5.98 1.41
C ASN A 32 -5.32 4.61 1.12
N ILE A 33 -5.96 3.55 1.60
CA ILE A 33 -5.54 2.15 1.45
C ILE A 33 -5.35 1.76 -0.02
N GLU A 34 -6.22 2.20 -0.93
CA GLU A 34 -6.13 1.83 -2.34
C GLU A 34 -4.87 2.41 -2.99
N ALA A 35 -4.54 3.67 -2.69
CA ALA A 35 -3.30 4.28 -3.18
C ALA A 35 -2.05 3.59 -2.59
N VAL A 36 -2.08 3.17 -1.32
CA VAL A 36 -0.99 2.39 -0.71
C VAL A 36 -0.79 1.05 -1.42
N LYS A 37 -1.88 0.31 -1.70
CA LYS A 37 -1.82 -0.95 -2.46
C LYS A 37 -1.26 -0.74 -3.87
N GLN A 38 -1.67 0.33 -4.54
CA GLN A 38 -1.15 0.68 -5.87
C GLN A 38 0.36 0.99 -5.84
N HIS A 39 0.84 1.72 -4.82
CA HIS A 39 2.28 1.96 -4.65
C HIS A 39 3.08 0.67 -4.45
N ILE A 40 2.58 -0.25 -3.61
CA ILE A 40 3.20 -1.56 -3.38
C ILE A 40 3.25 -2.35 -4.69
N ALA A 41 2.14 -2.40 -5.43
CA ALA A 41 2.05 -3.09 -6.71
C ALA A 41 2.98 -2.48 -7.78
N ALA A 42 3.16 -1.16 -7.75
CA ALA A 42 4.07 -0.44 -8.65
C ALA A 42 5.56 -0.58 -8.26
N GLY A 43 5.88 -1.27 -7.16
CA GLY A 43 7.26 -1.45 -6.69
C GLY A 43 7.88 -0.16 -6.11
N THR A 44 7.05 0.75 -5.60
CA THR A 44 7.53 1.93 -4.88
C THR A 44 8.33 1.50 -3.64
N ASP A 45 9.43 2.17 -3.33
CA ASP A 45 10.15 1.92 -2.08
C ASP A 45 9.30 2.38 -0.88
N VAL A 46 8.63 1.42 -0.23
CA VAL A 46 7.77 1.65 0.93
C VAL A 46 8.54 1.98 2.21
N ASN A 47 9.87 1.87 2.20
CA ASN A 47 10.75 2.23 3.31
C ASN A 47 11.43 3.58 3.10
N ALA A 48 11.19 4.24 1.96
CA ALA A 48 11.73 5.54 1.68
C ALA A 48 11.34 6.54 2.77
N LYS A 49 12.31 7.35 3.20
CA LYS A 49 12.03 8.45 4.12
C LYS A 49 11.52 9.65 3.35
N GLY A 50 10.51 10.30 3.88
CA GLY A 50 9.90 11.46 3.24
C GLY A 50 8.82 12.11 4.10
N GLY A 51 8.01 12.95 3.48
CA GLY A 51 7.10 13.85 4.18
C GLY A 51 7.84 14.92 4.99
N VAL A 52 7.08 15.71 5.74
CA VAL A 52 7.61 16.89 6.45
C VAL A 52 8.59 16.52 7.58
N ILE A 53 8.39 15.35 8.20
CA ILE A 53 9.19 14.89 9.35
C ILE A 53 10.30 13.89 8.97
N GLY A 54 10.45 13.54 7.70
CA GLY A 54 11.44 12.57 7.23
C GLY A 54 11.21 11.13 7.72
N GLY A 55 9.95 10.77 8.01
CA GLY A 55 9.55 9.43 8.44
C GLY A 55 9.36 8.47 7.27
N THR A 56 9.28 7.17 7.56
CA THR A 56 8.84 6.18 6.56
C THR A 56 7.31 6.14 6.50
N PRO A 57 6.72 5.61 5.42
CA PRO A 57 5.29 5.30 5.35
C PRO A 57 4.76 4.58 6.60
N LEU A 58 5.48 3.58 7.13
CA LEU A 58 5.07 2.87 8.34
C LEU A 58 4.99 3.79 9.59
N HIS A 59 5.90 4.77 9.73
CA HIS A 59 5.81 5.74 10.82
C HIS A 59 4.50 6.52 10.75
N GLY A 60 4.14 7.01 9.56
CA GLY A 60 2.87 7.72 9.36
C GLY A 60 1.66 6.82 9.70
N ALA A 61 1.66 5.57 9.24
CA ALA A 61 0.55 4.65 9.48
C ALA A 61 0.31 4.41 10.97
N VAL A 62 1.39 4.27 11.75
CA VAL A 62 1.33 4.15 13.22
C VAL A 62 0.88 5.46 13.87
N THR A 63 1.45 6.61 13.46
CA THR A 63 1.13 7.93 14.04
C THR A 63 -0.35 8.30 13.84
N PHE A 64 -0.92 8.02 12.67
CA PHE A 64 -2.31 8.33 12.36
C PHE A 64 -3.30 7.20 12.73
N GLY A 65 -2.80 6.06 13.23
CA GLY A 65 -3.63 4.95 13.71
C GLY A 65 -4.27 4.11 12.59
N HIS A 66 -3.72 4.15 11.37
CA HIS A 66 -4.24 3.43 10.22
C HIS A 66 -3.82 1.96 10.25
N LYS A 67 -4.46 1.17 11.13
CA LYS A 67 -4.11 -0.23 11.36
C LYS A 67 -4.05 -1.06 10.07
N GLU A 68 -5.01 -0.92 9.17
CA GLU A 68 -5.00 -1.69 7.92
C GLU A 68 -3.80 -1.35 7.03
N ILE A 69 -3.34 -0.08 7.05
CA ILE A 69 -2.15 0.34 6.32
C ILE A 69 -0.88 -0.19 7.00
N VAL A 70 -0.85 -0.28 8.32
CA VAL A 70 0.26 -0.92 9.07
C VAL A 70 0.43 -2.39 8.68
N GLU A 71 -0.66 -3.12 8.43
CA GLU A 71 -0.60 -4.53 8.01
C GLU A 71 -0.18 -4.69 6.53
N LEU A 72 -0.24 -3.63 5.73
CA LEU A 72 0.12 -3.65 4.32
C LEU A 72 1.60 -3.28 4.05
N LEU A 73 2.22 -2.51 4.93
CA LEU A 73 3.58 -1.95 4.79
C LEU A 73 4.60 -2.76 5.60
#